data_AF-K0C9R6-F1
#
_entry.id   AF-K0C9R6-F1
#
_cell.length_a   1.000
_cell.length_b   1.000
_cell.length_c   1.000
_cell.angle_alpha   90.00
_cell.angle_beta   90.00
_cell.angle_gamma   90.00
#
_symmetry.space_group_name_H-M   'P 1'
#
loop_
_entity.id
_entity.type
_entity.pdbx_description
1 polymer ?
#
loop_
_entity_poly.entity_id
_entity_poly.type
_entity_poly.pdbx_seq_one_letter_code
_entity_poly.pdbx_strand_id
1 'polypeptide(L)'
;MAIVLAFVAAWLAVFQSRRWEQRRNVLERLNQQKGDEEQGNLALSGLSHRLTRIGFVRQDFNEVHTALKITGRGANNIQNTYLLVCWLIPIVMTVIGGLIWGVFGALALGAIGFIGSRRYVRALAKRSCYQQNLESIELAQVLRMLLEAGLSIERAFRIAALQARPLIPSLVYRLDRFNRLMDSGADRGDALDDIGEGKEIPVLHNLTRLLKQAGVLGGGITESIEQVVTEAQEIEKSRVKEQVNKLGAKMTVIMMALMLPALFIIIGGPAGMNIVQALSR
;
A
#
# COMPACT_ATOMS: atom_id res chain seq x y z
N MET A 1 -13.37 -15.47 28.19
CA MET A 1 -11.94 -15.25 28.49
C MET A 1 -11.01 -16.05 27.57
N ALA A 2 -11.10 -17.38 27.49
CA ALA A 2 -10.22 -18.21 26.64
C ALA A 2 -10.28 -17.85 25.13
N ILE A 3 -11.48 -17.54 24.61
CA ILE A 3 -11.69 -17.16 23.21
C ILE A 3 -11.01 -15.81 22.90
N VAL A 4 -11.08 -14.85 23.82
CA VAL A 4 -10.46 -13.51 23.66
C VAL A 4 -8.93 -13.62 23.67
N LEU A 5 -8.35 -14.48 24.51
CA LEU A 5 -6.90 -14.74 24.53
C LEU A 5 -6.42 -15.46 23.26
N ALA A 6 -7.19 -16.42 22.74
CA ALA A 6 -6.88 -17.06 21.46
C ALA A 6 -6.94 -16.07 20.29
N PHE A 7 -7.88 -15.11 20.33
CA PHE A 7 -8.01 -14.05 19.32
C PHE A 7 -6.92 -12.98 19.41
N VAL A 8 -6.49 -12.59 20.61
CA VAL A 8 -5.34 -11.69 20.79
C VAL A 8 -4.06 -12.37 20.32
N ALA A 9 -3.91 -13.67 20.56
CA ALA A 9 -2.79 -14.46 20.03
C ALA A 9 -2.81 -14.53 18.49
N ALA A 10 -3.98 -14.75 17.87
CA ALA A 10 -4.12 -14.75 16.42
C ALA A 10 -3.89 -13.34 15.80
N TRP A 11 -4.39 -12.29 16.44
CA TRP A 11 -4.17 -10.90 16.04
C TRP A 11 -2.70 -10.52 16.16
N LEU A 12 -2.03 -10.89 17.26
CA LEU A 12 -0.60 -10.70 17.43
C LEU A 12 0.20 -11.53 16.43
N ALA A 13 -0.21 -12.76 16.10
CA ALA A 13 0.47 -13.57 15.08
C ALA A 13 0.40 -12.92 13.68
N VAL A 14 -0.75 -12.34 13.30
CA VAL A 14 -0.93 -11.62 12.03
C VAL A 14 -0.21 -10.26 12.04
N PHE A 15 -0.11 -9.60 13.18
CA PHE A 15 0.61 -8.34 13.32
C PHE A 15 2.13 -8.54 13.45
N GLN A 16 2.56 -9.67 13.99
CA GLN A 16 3.95 -10.05 14.18
C GLN A 16 4.53 -10.67 12.90
N SER A 17 3.74 -11.39 12.09
CA SER A 17 4.15 -11.79 10.73
C SER A 17 4.53 -10.58 9.86
N ARG A 18 3.83 -9.44 10.04
CA ARG A 18 4.15 -8.15 9.43
C ARG A 18 5.50 -7.54 9.85
N ARG A 19 5.96 -7.76 11.10
CA ARG A 19 7.28 -7.29 11.56
C ARG A 19 8.41 -8.25 11.16
N TRP A 20 8.08 -9.52 10.91
CA TRP A 20 9.05 -10.56 10.59
C TRP A 20 9.36 -10.64 9.09
N GLU A 21 8.49 -10.15 8.21
CA GLU A 21 8.75 -10.05 6.76
C GLU A 21 9.96 -9.17 6.42
N GLN A 22 10.27 -8.11 7.20
CA GLN A 22 11.46 -7.28 6.97
C GLN A 22 12.76 -7.91 7.50
N ARG A 23 12.69 -8.89 8.41
CA ARG A 23 13.87 -9.57 8.98
C ARG A 23 14.15 -10.94 8.33
N ARG A 24 13.32 -11.39 7.39
CA ARG A 24 13.38 -12.72 6.75
C ARG A 24 14.18 -12.78 5.45
N ASN A 25 14.82 -11.69 5.03
CA ASN A 25 15.58 -11.68 3.78
C ASN A 25 16.90 -12.42 3.83
N VAL A 26 17.33 -12.96 4.97
CA VAL A 26 18.76 -13.30 5.11
C VAL A 26 19.06 -14.77 5.29
N LEU A 27 18.21 -15.65 5.85
CA LEU A 27 18.70 -17.01 6.13
C LEU A 27 17.65 -18.11 5.92
N GLU A 28 17.90 -18.89 4.86
CA GLU A 28 18.04 -20.35 5.03
C GLU A 28 16.85 -21.09 5.64
N ARG A 29 15.62 -20.79 5.21
CA ARG A 29 14.49 -21.72 5.35
C ARG A 29 13.84 -21.93 3.99
N LEU A 30 14.65 -22.38 3.02
CA LEU A 30 14.81 -23.81 2.74
C LEU A 30 13.45 -24.41 2.41
N ASN A 31 13.21 -24.67 1.12
CA ASN A 31 13.18 -26.01 0.52
C ASN A 31 12.42 -27.17 1.23
N GLN A 32 12.04 -27.06 2.50
CA GLN A 32 11.27 -27.98 3.33
C GLN A 32 9.78 -27.61 3.44
N GLN A 33 9.39 -26.33 3.26
CA GLN A 33 7.97 -25.91 3.38
C GLN A 33 7.12 -26.24 2.13
N LYS A 34 7.70 -26.82 1.08
CA LYS A 34 6.98 -27.19 -0.15
C LYS A 34 6.07 -28.42 0.01
N GLY A 35 6.25 -29.22 1.08
CA GLY A 35 5.46 -30.42 1.35
C GLY A 35 4.19 -30.21 2.20
N ASP A 36 4.18 -29.23 3.11
CA ASP A 36 3.03 -29.00 4.01
C ASP A 36 1.99 -28.02 3.44
N GLU A 37 2.37 -27.18 2.48
CA GLU A 37 1.47 -26.20 1.83
C GLU A 37 0.50 -26.84 0.81
N GLU A 38 0.79 -28.05 0.30
CA GLU A 38 -0.08 -28.73 -0.69
C GLU A 38 -1.37 -29.30 -0.07
N GLN A 39 -1.34 -29.79 1.18
CA GLN A 39 -2.53 -30.34 1.85
C GLN A 39 -3.48 -29.27 2.39
N GLY A 40 -2.96 -28.14 2.88
CA GLY A 40 -3.78 -26.99 3.30
C GLY A 40 -4.46 -26.27 2.13
N ASN A 41 -3.78 -26.18 0.98
CA ASN A 41 -4.30 -25.53 -0.23
C ASN A 41 -5.49 -26.27 -0.86
N LEU A 42 -5.56 -27.61 -0.74
CA LEU A 42 -6.66 -28.40 -1.32
C LEU A 42 -7.99 -28.22 -0.59
N ALA A 43 -7.98 -28.13 0.73
CA ALA A 43 -9.20 -27.89 1.53
C ALA A 43 -9.69 -26.43 1.45
N LEU A 44 -8.76 -25.47 1.45
CA LEU A 44 -9.06 -24.04 1.36
C LEU A 44 -9.50 -23.60 -0.05
N SER A 45 -8.95 -24.20 -1.11
CA SER A 45 -9.38 -23.94 -2.50
C SER A 45 -10.79 -24.46 -2.78
N GLY A 46 -11.22 -25.57 -2.16
CA GLY A 46 -12.59 -26.08 -2.26
C GLY A 46 -13.63 -25.17 -1.62
N LEU A 47 -13.29 -24.50 -0.51
CA LEU A 47 -14.16 -23.56 0.21
C LEU A 47 -14.23 -22.19 -0.48
N SER A 48 -13.09 -21.70 -1.01
CA SER A 48 -13.02 -20.42 -1.72
C SER A 48 -13.85 -20.40 -3.01
N HIS A 49 -13.91 -21.53 -3.72
CA HIS A 49 -14.69 -21.66 -4.95
C HIS A 49 -16.21 -21.68 -4.71
N ARG A 50 -16.66 -22.09 -3.52
CA ARG A 50 -18.09 -22.05 -3.13
C ARG A 50 -18.54 -20.67 -2.65
N LEU A 51 -17.65 -19.93 -1.98
CA LEU A 51 -17.93 -18.59 -1.45
C LEU A 51 -17.94 -17.49 -2.52
N THR A 52 -17.14 -17.64 -3.58
CA THR A 52 -17.08 -16.70 -4.73
C THR A 52 -18.34 -16.72 -5.62
N ARG A 53 -19.28 -17.65 -5.38
CA ARG A 53 -20.54 -17.76 -6.14
C ARG A 53 -21.62 -16.75 -5.71
N ILE A 54 -21.43 -16.06 -4.59
CA ILE A 54 -22.35 -15.01 -4.10
C ILE A 54 -22.00 -13.69 -4.81
N GLY A 55 -22.93 -13.14 -5.61
CA GLY A 55 -22.67 -12.00 -6.51
C GLY A 55 -22.07 -10.75 -5.84
N PHE A 56 -22.38 -10.49 -4.57
CA PHE A 56 -21.81 -9.39 -3.80
C PHE A 56 -20.30 -9.55 -3.53
N VAL A 57 -19.83 -10.80 -3.36
CA VAL A 57 -18.43 -11.13 -3.07
C VAL A 57 -17.56 -10.89 -4.30
N ARG A 58 -18.08 -11.09 -5.52
CA ARG A 58 -17.31 -10.96 -6.77
C ARG A 58 -16.89 -9.52 -7.09
N GLN A 59 -17.72 -8.53 -6.72
CA GLN A 59 -17.42 -7.12 -6.96
C GLN A 59 -16.34 -6.60 -5.99
N ASP A 60 -16.43 -6.93 -4.70
CA ASP A 60 -15.43 -6.54 -3.69
C ASP A 60 -14.11 -7.29 -3.93
N PHE A 61 -14.19 -8.54 -4.38
CA PHE A 61 -13.04 -9.35 -4.76
C PHE A 61 -12.23 -8.73 -5.90
N ASN A 62 -12.87 -8.26 -6.98
CA ASN A 62 -12.16 -7.64 -8.12
C ASN A 62 -11.54 -6.27 -7.77
N GLU A 63 -12.24 -5.44 -6.99
CA GLU A 63 -11.74 -4.13 -6.59
C GLU A 63 -10.49 -4.26 -5.70
N VAL A 64 -10.52 -5.24 -4.80
CA VAL A 64 -9.42 -5.49 -3.85
C VAL A 64 -8.32 -6.35 -4.46
N HIS A 65 -8.64 -7.25 -5.40
CA HIS A 65 -7.62 -7.96 -6.21
C HIS A 65 -6.79 -6.99 -7.02
N THR A 66 -7.40 -5.98 -7.64
CA THR A 66 -6.67 -4.93 -8.37
C THR A 66 -5.73 -4.20 -7.41
N ALA A 67 -6.25 -3.75 -6.25
CA ALA A 67 -5.47 -3.08 -5.20
C ALA A 67 -4.30 -3.92 -4.64
N LEU A 68 -4.41 -5.25 -4.70
CA LEU A 68 -3.41 -6.19 -4.17
C LEU A 68 -2.43 -6.69 -5.23
N LYS A 69 -2.84 -6.83 -6.50
CA LYS A 69 -1.97 -7.12 -7.64
C LYS A 69 -0.85 -6.08 -7.75
N ILE A 70 -1.12 -4.85 -7.32
CA ILE A 70 -0.12 -3.79 -7.29
C ILE A 70 0.96 -4.05 -6.24
N THR A 71 0.64 -4.69 -5.10
CA THR A 71 1.57 -4.86 -3.96
C THR A 71 2.76 -5.79 -4.23
N GLY A 72 2.89 -6.37 -5.43
CA GLY A 72 4.05 -7.16 -5.86
C GLY A 72 4.21 -8.50 -5.13
N ARG A 73 3.26 -8.88 -4.27
CA ARG A 73 3.21 -10.18 -3.59
C ARG A 73 2.59 -11.22 -4.55
N GLY A 74 3.01 -12.48 -4.45
CA GLY A 74 2.54 -13.54 -5.37
C GLY A 74 1.02 -13.65 -5.40
N ALA A 75 0.44 -13.70 -6.60
CA ALA A 75 -1.02 -13.68 -6.83
C ALA A 75 -1.80 -14.73 -6.03
N ASN A 76 -1.18 -15.89 -5.77
CA ASN A 76 -1.84 -17.02 -5.10
C ASN A 76 -1.94 -16.86 -3.56
N ASN A 77 -0.91 -16.30 -2.91
CA ASN A 77 -0.88 -16.18 -1.44
C ASN A 77 -1.69 -14.97 -0.94
N ILE A 78 -1.80 -13.92 -1.78
CA ILE A 78 -2.61 -12.74 -1.49
C ILE A 78 -4.10 -13.09 -1.41
N GLN A 79 -4.60 -13.86 -2.37
CA GLN A 79 -6.01 -14.24 -2.46
C GLN A 79 -6.46 -15.01 -1.21
N ASN A 80 -5.63 -15.95 -0.74
CA ASN A 80 -5.93 -16.74 0.44
C ASN A 80 -5.80 -15.94 1.75
N THR A 81 -4.79 -15.08 1.85
CA THR A 81 -4.60 -14.20 3.02
C THR A 81 -5.72 -13.16 3.13
N TYR A 82 -6.22 -12.64 2.00
CA TYR A 82 -7.30 -11.67 1.97
C TYR A 82 -8.66 -12.28 2.32
N LEU A 83 -8.99 -13.48 1.83
CA LEU A 83 -10.23 -14.17 2.19
C LEU A 83 -10.29 -14.46 3.69
N LEU A 84 -9.16 -14.88 4.29
CA LEU A 84 -9.06 -15.09 5.74
C LEU A 84 -9.20 -13.77 6.51
N VAL A 85 -8.49 -12.71 6.15
CA VAL A 85 -8.54 -11.45 6.90
C VAL A 85 -9.87 -10.71 6.71
N CYS A 86 -10.42 -10.69 5.50
CA CYS A 86 -11.60 -9.89 5.17
C CYS A 86 -12.91 -10.56 5.58
N TRP A 87 -12.95 -11.90 5.71
CA TRP A 87 -14.17 -12.61 6.09
C TRP A 87 -14.13 -13.12 7.53
N LEU A 88 -12.99 -13.62 8.01
CA LEU A 88 -12.86 -14.18 9.36
C LEU A 88 -12.94 -13.07 10.42
N ILE A 89 -12.40 -11.87 10.16
CA ILE A 89 -12.48 -10.74 11.11
C ILE A 89 -13.92 -10.21 11.33
N PRO A 90 -14.71 -9.88 10.29
CA PRO A 90 -16.07 -9.42 10.49
C PRO A 90 -17.00 -10.52 11.03
N ILE A 91 -16.83 -11.78 10.61
CA ILE A 91 -17.60 -12.90 11.17
C ILE A 91 -17.32 -13.02 12.67
N VAL A 92 -16.05 -12.95 13.08
CA VAL A 92 -15.69 -12.99 14.50
C VAL A 92 -16.26 -11.78 15.25
N MET A 93 -16.18 -10.58 14.68
CA MET A 93 -16.78 -9.38 15.27
C MET A 93 -18.30 -9.48 15.41
N THR A 94 -19.00 -10.08 14.44
CA THR A 94 -20.45 -10.32 14.52
C THR A 94 -20.79 -11.34 15.61
N VAL A 95 -20.03 -12.44 15.72
CA VAL A 95 -20.27 -13.49 16.74
C VAL A 95 -19.99 -12.95 18.14
N ILE A 96 -18.90 -12.19 18.32
CA ILE A 96 -18.57 -11.54 19.60
C ILE A 96 -19.64 -10.50 19.96
N GLY A 97 -20.06 -9.67 19.00
CA GLY A 97 -21.10 -8.67 19.22
C GLY A 97 -22.46 -9.29 19.58
N GLY A 98 -22.80 -10.41 18.97
CA GLY A 98 -24.00 -11.18 19.27
C GLY A 98 -24.00 -11.79 20.66
N LEU A 99 -22.84 -12.29 21.11
CA LEU A 99 -22.70 -12.91 22.43
C LEU A 99 -22.75 -11.89 23.58
N ILE A 100 -22.25 -10.67 23.35
CA ILE A 100 -22.13 -9.64 24.39
C ILE A 100 -23.39 -8.75 24.47
N TRP A 101 -23.93 -8.33 23.32
CA TRP A 101 -24.99 -7.31 23.21
C TRP A 101 -26.21 -7.77 22.40
N GLY A 102 -26.31 -9.06 22.09
CA GLY A 102 -27.41 -9.62 21.31
C GLY A 102 -27.39 -9.15 19.85
N VAL A 103 -28.54 -9.25 19.18
CA VAL A 103 -28.67 -9.04 17.73
C VAL A 103 -28.22 -7.63 17.30
N PHE A 104 -28.51 -6.60 18.10
CA PHE A 104 -28.07 -5.23 17.81
C PHE A 104 -26.55 -5.05 17.91
N GLY A 105 -25.91 -5.69 18.89
CA GLY A 105 -24.46 -5.72 19.02
C GLY A 105 -23.77 -6.44 17.87
N ALA A 106 -24.35 -7.56 17.40
CA ALA A 106 -23.87 -8.29 16.24
C ALA A 106 -23.88 -7.43 14.97
N LEU A 107 -24.99 -6.71 14.73
CA LEU A 107 -25.12 -5.82 13.57
C LEU A 107 -24.13 -4.65 13.61
N ALA A 108 -24.02 -3.96 14.75
CA ALA A 108 -23.14 -2.81 14.89
C ALA A 108 -21.65 -3.18 14.74
N LEU A 109 -21.19 -4.21 15.45
CA LEU A 109 -19.79 -4.64 15.40
C LEU A 109 -19.44 -5.32 14.06
N GLY A 110 -20.41 -6.02 13.45
CA GLY A 110 -20.24 -6.56 12.10
C GLY A 110 -20.03 -5.48 11.05
N ALA A 111 -20.86 -4.43 11.07
CA ALA A 111 -20.74 -3.30 10.15
C ALA A 111 -19.40 -2.57 10.33
N ILE A 112 -19.00 -2.31 11.58
CA ILE A 112 -17.73 -1.66 11.90
C ILE A 112 -16.54 -2.54 11.46
N GLY A 113 -16.61 -3.85 11.72
CA GLY A 113 -15.58 -4.82 11.32
C GLY A 113 -15.40 -4.88 9.81
N PHE A 114 -16.50 -4.90 9.05
CA PHE A 114 -16.49 -4.93 7.59
C PHE A 114 -15.93 -3.63 6.98
N ILE A 115 -16.37 -2.47 7.48
CA ILE A 115 -15.86 -1.18 7.00
C ILE A 115 -14.38 -1.00 7.38
N GLY A 116 -14.02 -1.40 8.60
CA GLY A 116 -12.65 -1.30 9.12
C GLY A 116 -11.66 -2.16 8.35
N SER A 117 -12.00 -3.42 8.09
CA SER A 117 -11.15 -4.34 7.32
C SER A 117 -10.91 -3.81 5.90
N ARG A 118 -11.95 -3.35 5.22
CA ARG A 118 -11.86 -2.79 3.86
C ARG A 118 -11.00 -1.53 3.81
N ARG A 119 -11.19 -0.61 4.76
CA ARG A 119 -10.39 0.63 4.83
C ARG A 119 -8.91 0.33 5.12
N TYR A 120 -8.63 -0.65 5.97
CA TYR A 120 -7.27 -1.06 6.30
C TYR A 120 -6.51 -1.64 5.09
N VAL A 121 -7.15 -2.54 4.33
CA VAL A 121 -6.53 -3.13 3.13
C VAL A 121 -6.28 -2.06 2.06
N ARG A 122 -7.24 -1.16 1.82
CA ARG A 122 -7.06 -0.05 0.88
C ARG A 122 -5.95 0.90 1.31
N ALA A 123 -5.82 1.18 2.61
CA ALA A 123 -4.74 2.01 3.15
C ALA A 123 -3.37 1.34 2.98
N LEU A 124 -3.29 0.02 3.13
CA LEU A 124 -2.05 -0.74 2.89
C LEU A 124 -1.66 -0.71 1.41
N ALA A 125 -2.62 -0.97 0.52
CA ALA A 125 -2.41 -0.91 -0.92
C ALA A 125 -1.88 0.48 -1.33
N LYS A 126 -2.54 1.55 -0.90
CA LYS A 126 -2.12 2.93 -1.19
C LYS A 126 -0.69 3.24 -0.70
N ARG A 127 -0.30 2.71 0.47
CA ARG A 127 1.08 2.86 0.98
C ARG A 127 2.10 2.10 0.12
N SER A 128 1.76 0.89 -0.31
CA SER A 128 2.63 0.09 -1.17
C SER A 128 2.76 0.68 -2.58
N CYS A 129 1.66 1.14 -3.20
CA CYS A 129 1.71 1.85 -4.47
C CYS A 129 2.58 3.09 -4.38
N TYR A 130 2.49 3.83 -3.26
CA TYR A 130 3.33 5.00 -3.05
C TYR A 130 4.82 4.64 -2.95
N GLN A 131 5.17 3.60 -2.21
CA GLN A 131 6.56 3.12 -2.14
C GLN A 131 7.08 2.68 -3.51
N GLN A 132 6.28 1.90 -4.25
CA GLN A 132 6.61 1.51 -5.62
C GLN A 132 6.76 2.70 -6.56
N ASN A 133 5.96 3.77 -6.37
CA ASN A 133 6.08 4.99 -7.17
C ASN A 133 7.42 5.69 -6.91
N LEU A 134 7.86 5.80 -5.65
CA LEU A 134 9.19 6.33 -5.32
C LEU A 134 10.31 5.46 -5.89
N GLU A 135 10.22 4.15 -5.71
CA GLU A 135 11.19 3.20 -6.28
C GLU A 135 11.25 3.27 -7.82
N SER A 136 10.12 3.55 -8.48
CA SER A 136 10.12 3.69 -9.93
C SER A 136 10.84 4.94 -10.45
N ILE A 137 10.98 5.99 -9.63
CA ILE A 137 11.82 7.16 -9.96
C ILE A 137 13.29 6.73 -10.02
N GLU A 138 13.75 5.98 -9.01
CA GLU A 138 15.12 5.43 -8.96
C GLU A 138 15.38 4.46 -10.11
N LEU A 139 14.42 3.58 -10.40
CA LEU A 139 14.49 2.68 -11.56
C LEU A 139 14.63 3.46 -12.88
N ALA A 140 13.83 4.51 -13.07
CA ALA A 140 13.88 5.33 -14.28
C ALA A 140 15.26 5.98 -14.46
N GLN A 141 15.87 6.47 -13.38
CA GLN A 141 17.22 7.04 -13.42
C GLN A 141 18.28 6.00 -13.78
N VAL A 142 18.23 4.80 -13.16
CA VAL A 142 19.16 3.71 -13.49
C VAL A 142 19.00 3.29 -14.94
N LEU A 143 17.76 3.12 -15.42
CA LEU A 143 17.50 2.77 -16.82
C LEU A 143 17.98 3.87 -17.78
N ARG A 144 17.75 5.15 -17.47
CA ARG A 144 18.28 6.28 -18.26
C ARG A 144 19.80 6.20 -18.39
N MET A 145 20.52 6.02 -17.29
CA MET A 145 21.98 5.93 -17.26
C MET A 145 22.49 4.75 -18.11
N LEU A 146 21.83 3.60 -18.03
CA LEU A 146 22.19 2.42 -18.83
C LEU A 146 21.90 2.62 -20.32
N LEU A 147 20.76 3.22 -20.66
CA LEU A 147 20.40 3.51 -22.05
C LEU A 147 21.32 4.59 -22.67
N GLU A 148 21.72 5.59 -21.89
CA GLU A 148 22.69 6.62 -22.29
C GLU A 148 24.07 6.01 -22.58
N ALA A 149 24.43 4.92 -21.90
CA ALA A 149 25.62 4.12 -22.19
C ALA A 149 25.47 3.21 -23.44
N GLY A 150 24.34 3.26 -24.14
CA GLY A 150 24.10 2.49 -25.37
C GLY A 150 23.62 1.05 -25.15
N LEU A 151 23.18 0.69 -23.94
CA LEU A 151 22.60 -0.63 -23.69
C LEU A 151 21.21 -0.74 -24.34
N SER A 152 20.86 -1.94 -24.83
CA SER A 152 19.49 -2.21 -25.24
C SER A 152 18.55 -2.20 -24.02
N ILE A 153 17.26 -1.93 -24.25
CA ILE A 153 16.25 -1.89 -23.18
C ILE A 153 16.25 -3.21 -22.39
N GLU A 154 16.27 -4.35 -23.08
CA GLU A 154 16.24 -5.68 -22.48
C GLU A 154 17.47 -5.91 -21.60
N ARG A 155 18.65 -5.46 -22.05
CA ARG A 155 19.88 -5.56 -21.28
C ARG A 155 19.91 -4.59 -20.09
N ALA A 156 19.37 -3.39 -20.26
CA ALA A 156 19.22 -2.41 -19.20
C ALA A 156 18.32 -2.94 -18.07
N PHE A 157 17.17 -3.55 -18.40
CA PHE A 157 16.30 -4.23 -17.43
C PHE A 157 17.01 -5.36 -16.68
N ARG A 158 17.81 -6.17 -17.38
CA ARG A 158 18.58 -7.26 -16.75
C ARG A 158 19.61 -6.73 -15.77
N ILE A 159 20.34 -5.69 -16.14
CA ILE A 159 21.35 -5.06 -15.27
C ILE A 159 20.67 -4.36 -14.08
N ALA A 160 19.60 -3.60 -14.33
CA ALA A 160 18.82 -2.94 -13.28
C ALA A 160 18.24 -3.95 -12.27
N ALA A 161 17.74 -5.09 -12.74
CA ALA A 161 17.24 -6.16 -11.89
C ALA A 161 18.31 -6.77 -10.98
N LEU A 162 19.60 -6.64 -11.30
CA LEU A 162 20.70 -7.15 -10.47
C LEU A 162 21.30 -6.07 -9.58
N GLN A 163 21.56 -4.89 -10.14
CA GLN A 163 22.30 -3.81 -9.47
C GLN A 163 21.39 -2.88 -8.66
N ALA A 164 20.17 -2.62 -9.12
CA ALA A 164 19.24 -1.72 -8.44
C ALA A 164 18.40 -2.41 -7.35
N ARG A 165 18.58 -3.72 -7.11
CA ARG A 165 17.83 -4.46 -6.06
C ARG A 165 17.74 -3.77 -4.70
N PRO A 166 18.83 -3.20 -4.13
CA PRO A 166 18.72 -2.51 -2.84
C PRO A 166 17.93 -1.20 -2.90
N LEU A 167 17.85 -0.57 -4.08
CA LEU A 167 17.13 0.70 -4.30
C LEU A 167 15.64 0.47 -4.57
N ILE A 168 15.28 -0.64 -5.22
CA ILE A 168 13.91 -0.90 -5.70
C ILE A 168 13.32 -2.23 -5.22
N PRO A 169 13.40 -2.57 -3.92
CA PRO A 169 13.10 -3.91 -3.41
C PRO A 169 11.68 -4.40 -3.73
N SER A 170 10.70 -3.50 -3.84
CA SER A 170 9.31 -3.86 -4.15
C SER A 170 9.05 -4.01 -5.64
N LEU A 171 9.86 -3.39 -6.51
CA LEU A 171 9.76 -3.52 -7.96
C LEU A 171 10.61 -4.63 -8.56
N VAL A 172 11.65 -5.13 -7.87
CA VAL A 172 12.55 -6.19 -8.38
C VAL A 172 11.79 -7.38 -8.97
N TYR A 173 10.73 -7.84 -8.31
CA TYR A 173 9.94 -8.98 -8.81
C TYR A 173 9.29 -8.71 -10.17
N ARG A 174 8.86 -7.46 -10.44
CA ARG A 174 8.31 -7.06 -11.75
C ARG A 174 9.40 -7.09 -12.82
N LEU A 175 10.61 -6.64 -12.50
CA LEU A 175 11.75 -6.69 -13.41
C LEU A 175 12.18 -8.14 -13.70
N ASP A 176 12.24 -8.99 -12.68
CA ASP A 176 12.54 -10.42 -12.84
C ASP A 176 11.47 -11.12 -13.70
N ARG A 177 10.19 -10.74 -13.53
CA ARG A 177 9.10 -11.22 -14.38
C ARG A 177 9.26 -10.75 -15.83
N PHE A 178 9.59 -9.49 -16.06
CA PHE A 178 9.90 -8.96 -17.40
C PHE A 178 11.04 -9.72 -18.05
N ASN A 179 12.17 -9.88 -17.34
CA ASN A 179 13.33 -10.61 -17.85
C ASN A 179 12.97 -12.05 -18.23
N ARG A 180 12.16 -12.74 -17.41
CA ARG A 180 11.65 -14.09 -17.73
C ARG A 180 10.75 -14.13 -18.97
N LEU A 181 9.88 -13.14 -19.16
CA LEU A 181 9.05 -13.04 -20.36
C LEU A 181 9.92 -12.82 -21.60
N MET A 182 10.94 -11.99 -21.50
CA MET A 182 11.91 -11.76 -22.58
C MET A 182 12.76 -13.00 -22.87
N ASP A 183 13.17 -13.74 -21.85
CA ASP A 183 13.87 -15.02 -22.02
C ASP A 183 12.99 -16.09 -22.69
N SER A 184 11.66 -16.00 -22.52
CA SER A 184 10.70 -16.88 -23.21
C SER A 184 10.36 -16.46 -24.64
N GLY A 185 10.92 -15.34 -25.13
CA GLY A 185 10.65 -14.82 -26.48
C GLY A 185 9.29 -14.12 -26.63
N ALA A 186 8.72 -13.60 -25.53
CA ALA A 186 7.50 -12.81 -25.60
C ALA A 186 7.69 -11.50 -26.38
N ASP A 187 6.61 -10.89 -26.86
CA ASP A 187 6.69 -9.55 -27.43
C ASP A 187 7.08 -8.52 -26.36
N ARG A 188 7.99 -7.61 -26.71
CA ARG A 188 8.49 -6.59 -25.78
C ARG A 188 7.40 -5.61 -25.36
N GLY A 189 6.52 -5.23 -26.29
CA GLY A 189 5.42 -4.32 -26.00
C GLY A 189 4.45 -4.93 -24.99
N ASP A 190 4.10 -6.20 -25.17
CA ASP A 190 3.25 -6.94 -24.25
C ASP A 190 3.91 -7.14 -22.88
N ALA A 191 5.22 -7.43 -22.85
CA ALA A 191 5.97 -7.56 -21.60
C ALA A 191 6.08 -6.23 -20.84
N LEU A 192 6.24 -5.10 -21.54
CA LEU A 192 6.24 -3.76 -20.97
C LEU A 192 4.85 -3.38 -20.43
N ASP A 193 3.78 -3.75 -21.13
CA ASP A 193 2.41 -3.53 -20.68
C ASP A 193 2.10 -4.34 -19.41
N ASP A 194 2.60 -5.58 -19.29
CA ASP A 194 2.41 -6.42 -18.10
C ASP A 194 3.10 -5.85 -16.84
N ILE A 195 4.29 -5.24 -16.98
CA ILE A 195 4.96 -4.60 -15.84
C ILE A 195 4.36 -3.24 -15.49
N GLY A 196 3.87 -2.49 -16.49
CA GLY A 196 3.20 -1.20 -16.36
C GLY A 196 1.69 -1.32 -16.10
N GLU A 197 1.19 -2.53 -15.88
CA GLU A 197 -0.23 -2.83 -15.72
C GLU A 197 -0.74 -2.22 -14.40
N GLY A 198 -1.48 -1.13 -14.50
CA GLY A 198 -2.11 -0.42 -13.38
C GLY A 198 -1.72 1.06 -13.33
N LYS A 199 -2.72 1.94 -13.31
CA LYS A 199 -2.53 3.40 -13.18
C LYS A 199 -2.16 3.84 -11.76
N GLU A 200 -2.01 2.89 -10.84
CA GLU A 200 -1.81 3.14 -9.41
C GLU A 200 -0.35 3.47 -9.09
N ILE A 201 0.58 3.17 -10.01
CA ILE A 201 2.00 3.56 -9.96
C ILE A 201 2.28 4.44 -11.18
N PRO A 202 1.95 5.74 -11.12
CA PRO A 202 1.96 6.63 -12.29
C PRO A 202 3.33 6.73 -12.98
N VAL A 203 4.42 6.77 -12.21
CA VAL A 203 5.77 6.90 -12.76
C VAL A 203 6.18 5.64 -13.54
N LEU A 204 5.96 4.45 -12.97
CA LEU A 204 6.21 3.18 -13.66
C LEU A 204 5.35 3.03 -14.93
N HIS A 205 4.08 3.43 -14.84
CA HIS A 205 3.15 3.39 -15.97
C HIS A 205 3.58 4.31 -17.11
N ASN A 206 3.99 5.54 -16.79
CA ASN A 206 4.49 6.49 -17.79
C ASN A 206 5.81 6.00 -18.40
N LEU A 207 6.73 5.52 -17.58
CA LEU A 207 8.01 4.97 -18.02
C LEU A 207 7.82 3.80 -19.01
N THR A 208 7.01 2.82 -18.67
CA THR A 208 6.77 1.63 -19.51
C THR A 208 6.13 1.98 -20.86
N ARG A 209 5.20 2.95 -20.88
CA ARG A 209 4.63 3.48 -22.12
C ARG A 209 5.67 4.19 -22.98
N LEU A 210 6.53 5.01 -22.39
CA LEU A 210 7.63 5.67 -23.11
C LEU A 210 8.60 4.64 -23.70
N LEU A 211 9.00 3.64 -22.91
CA LEU A 211 9.89 2.57 -23.37
C LEU A 211 9.26 1.73 -24.51
N LYS A 212 7.94 1.52 -24.47
CA LYS A 212 7.21 0.84 -25.55
C LYS A 212 7.25 1.66 -26.86
N GLN A 213 7.09 2.98 -26.75
CA GLN A 213 7.13 3.89 -27.90
C GLN A 213 8.54 4.10 -28.47
N ALA A 214 9.57 3.96 -27.65
CA ALA A 214 10.96 4.19 -28.04
C ALA A 214 11.55 3.13 -28.99
N GLY A 215 10.88 2.00 -29.20
CA GLY A 215 11.23 1.10 -30.31
C GLY A 215 10.97 1.72 -31.68
N VAL A 216 10.10 2.74 -31.75
CA VAL A 216 9.64 3.40 -32.98
C VAL A 216 10.25 4.80 -33.13
N LEU A 217 10.54 5.46 -32.01
CA LEU A 217 11.15 6.79 -31.93
C LEU A 217 12.64 6.63 -31.58
N GLY A 218 13.55 7.16 -32.41
CA GLY A 218 15.01 7.04 -32.21
C GLY A 218 15.58 7.68 -30.93
N GLY A 219 16.84 8.12 -30.98
CA GLY A 219 17.73 8.42 -29.84
C GLY A 219 17.32 9.46 -28.76
N GLY A 220 16.08 9.95 -28.72
CA GLY A 220 15.56 10.89 -27.71
C GLY A 220 14.91 10.24 -26.47
N ILE A 221 15.02 8.92 -26.30
CA ILE A 221 14.40 8.20 -25.17
C ILE A 221 14.93 8.66 -23.81
N THR A 222 16.22 8.96 -23.71
CA THR A 222 16.89 9.33 -22.46
C THR A 222 16.38 10.66 -21.92
N GLU A 223 16.16 11.64 -22.80
CA GLU A 223 15.57 12.95 -22.48
C GLU A 223 14.12 12.81 -22.04
N SER A 224 13.35 11.93 -22.69
CA SER A 224 11.96 11.63 -22.30
C SER A 224 11.88 10.99 -20.90
N ILE A 225 12.82 10.09 -20.58
CA ILE A 225 12.91 9.49 -19.23
C ILE A 225 13.29 10.55 -18.20
N GLU A 226 14.21 11.46 -18.54
CA GLU A 226 14.61 12.57 -17.66
C GLU A 226 13.45 13.49 -17.32
N GLN A 227 12.60 13.79 -18.30
CA GLN A 227 11.39 14.57 -18.08
C GLN A 227 10.45 13.87 -17.10
N VAL A 228 10.22 12.55 -17.25
CA VAL A 228 9.39 11.78 -16.30
C VAL A 228 9.98 11.75 -14.89
N VAL A 229 11.30 11.60 -14.77
CA VAL A 229 11.99 11.65 -13.46
C VAL A 229 11.81 13.03 -12.81
N THR A 230 12.01 14.09 -13.58
CA THR A 230 11.92 15.47 -13.10
C THR A 230 10.51 15.80 -12.65
N GLU A 231 9.51 15.48 -13.46
CA GLU A 231 8.09 15.64 -13.12
C GLU A 231 7.72 14.89 -11.84
N ALA A 232 8.16 13.63 -11.72
CA ALA A 232 7.90 12.81 -10.54
C ALA A 232 8.53 13.41 -9.27
N GLN A 233 9.77 13.90 -9.35
CA GLN A 233 10.44 14.57 -8.24
C GLN A 233 9.74 15.88 -7.85
N GLU A 234 9.25 16.65 -8.80
CA GLU A 234 8.48 17.88 -8.54
C GLU A 234 7.16 17.58 -7.82
N ILE A 235 6.45 16.53 -8.24
CA ILE A 235 5.22 16.06 -7.57
C ILE A 235 5.52 15.70 -6.10
N GLU A 236 6.59 14.95 -5.85
CA GLU A 236 6.97 14.57 -4.48
C GLU A 236 7.40 15.78 -3.65
N LYS A 237 8.18 16.70 -4.22
CA LYS A 237 8.53 17.97 -3.55
C LYS A 237 7.28 18.78 -3.20
N SER A 238 6.33 18.89 -4.14
CA SER A 238 5.05 19.58 -3.92
C SER A 238 4.25 18.94 -2.79
N ARG A 239 4.17 17.61 -2.76
CA ARG A 239 3.48 16.86 -1.71
C ARG A 239 4.12 17.05 -0.33
N VAL A 240 5.44 17.10 -0.24
CA VAL A 240 6.14 17.39 1.02
C VAL A 240 5.84 18.83 1.46
N LYS A 241 5.89 19.80 0.54
CA LYS A 241 5.53 21.19 0.82
C LYS A 241 4.09 21.33 1.31
N GLU A 242 3.14 20.64 0.70
CA GLU A 242 1.74 20.65 1.13
C GLU A 242 1.56 20.12 2.55
N GLN A 243 2.27 19.03 2.90
CA GLN A 243 2.25 18.48 4.26
C GLN A 243 2.82 19.47 5.28
N VAL A 244 3.94 20.11 4.97
CA VAL A 244 4.54 21.15 5.83
C VAL A 244 3.58 22.33 5.99
N ASN A 245 2.95 22.79 4.90
CA ASN A 245 2.00 23.90 4.96
C ASN A 245 0.77 23.58 5.82
N LYS A 246 0.22 22.35 5.70
CA LYS A 246 -0.88 21.87 6.55
C LYS A 246 -0.47 21.79 8.03
N LEU A 247 0.77 21.41 8.32
CA LEU A 247 1.29 21.41 9.69
C LEU A 247 1.44 22.84 10.23
N GLY A 248 1.94 23.77 9.41
CA GLY A 248 2.01 25.20 9.76
C GLY A 248 0.64 25.79 10.10
N ALA A 249 -0.38 25.49 9.30
CA ALA A 249 -1.75 25.92 9.57
C ALA A 249 -2.33 25.34 10.88
N LYS A 250 -1.97 24.11 11.26
CA LYS A 250 -2.39 23.55 12.56
C LYS A 250 -1.76 24.30 13.74
N MET A 251 -0.51 24.76 13.60
CA MET A 251 0.16 25.52 14.66
C MET A 251 -0.55 26.85 14.92
N THR A 252 -0.92 27.59 13.86
CA THR A 252 -1.62 28.87 14.03
C THR A 252 -2.98 28.72 14.69
N VAL A 253 -3.73 27.66 14.35
CA VAL A 253 -5.03 27.37 14.98
C VAL A 253 -4.86 27.03 16.46
N ILE A 254 -3.90 26.17 16.82
CA ILE A 254 -3.63 25.82 18.22
C ILE A 254 -3.19 27.06 19.01
N MET A 255 -2.33 27.89 18.42
CA MET A 255 -1.90 29.15 19.03
C MET A 255 -3.08 30.09 19.27
N MET A 256 -3.94 30.31 18.26
CA MET A 256 -5.11 31.18 18.38
C MET A 256 -6.08 30.68 19.45
N ALA A 257 -6.34 29.36 19.47
CA ALA A 257 -7.23 28.73 20.44
C ALA A 257 -6.73 28.83 21.89
N LEU A 258 -5.42 28.89 22.12
CA LEU A 258 -4.83 29.01 23.46
C LEU A 258 -4.57 30.46 23.88
N MET A 259 -4.11 31.32 22.95
CA MET A 259 -3.79 32.71 23.24
C MET A 259 -5.03 33.55 23.49
N LEU A 260 -6.11 33.33 22.74
CA LEU A 260 -7.35 34.09 22.89
C LEU A 260 -7.98 33.94 24.29
N PRO A 261 -8.22 32.73 24.84
CA PRO A 261 -8.76 32.60 26.19
C PRO A 261 -7.77 33.08 27.26
N ALA A 262 -6.46 32.89 27.08
CA ALA A 262 -5.46 33.43 28.00
C ALA A 262 -5.53 34.97 28.06
N LEU A 263 -5.69 35.64 26.91
CA LEU A 263 -5.87 37.08 26.82
C LEU A 263 -7.15 37.54 27.54
N PHE A 264 -8.27 36.83 27.36
CA PHE A 264 -9.53 37.12 28.07
C PHE A 264 -9.40 36.96 29.57
N ILE A 265 -8.66 35.97 30.07
CA ILE A 265 -8.44 35.77 31.50
C ILE A 265 -7.62 36.92 32.08
N ILE A 266 -6.54 37.32 31.41
CA ILE A 266 -5.65 38.39 31.89
C ILE A 266 -6.35 39.75 31.93
N ILE A 267 -7.11 40.10 30.89
CA ILE A 267 -7.80 41.39 30.80
C ILE A 267 -9.10 41.37 31.60
N GLY A 268 -9.89 40.30 31.46
CA GLY A 268 -11.20 40.16 32.07
C GLY A 268 -11.17 39.88 33.56
N GLY A 269 -10.10 39.25 34.08
CA GLY A 269 -9.92 38.97 35.50
C GLY A 269 -10.15 40.18 36.41
N PRO A 270 -9.35 41.26 36.30
CA PRO A 270 -9.51 42.45 37.14
C PRO A 270 -10.81 43.21 36.85
N ALA A 271 -11.23 43.28 35.58
CA ALA A 271 -12.48 43.95 35.20
C ALA A 271 -13.71 43.28 35.84
N GLY A 272 -13.75 41.94 35.82
CA GLY A 272 -14.79 41.15 36.48
C GLY A 272 -14.79 41.32 38.00
N MET A 273 -13.61 41.30 38.63
CA MET A 273 -13.49 41.55 40.08
C MET A 273 -14.03 42.94 40.47
N ASN A 274 -13.74 43.97 39.69
CA ASN A 274 -14.20 45.33 39.95
C ASN A 274 -15.74 45.47 39.84
N ILE A 275 -16.36 44.81 38.85
CA ILE A 275 -17.82 44.83 38.68
C ILE A 275 -18.53 44.14 39.85
N VAL A 276 -18.00 43.00 40.32
CA VAL A 276 -18.56 42.28 41.46
C VAL A 276 -18.49 43.13 42.74
N GLN A 277 -17.37 43.81 42.99
CA GLN A 277 -17.24 44.72 44.14
C GLN A 277 -18.19 45.92 44.06
N ALA A 278 -18.45 46.46 42.86
CA ALA A 278 -19.36 47.58 42.66
C ALA A 278 -20.84 47.19 42.86
N LEU A 279 -21.22 45.95 42.56
CA LEU A 279 -22.57 45.42 42.74
C LEU A 279 -22.86 44.95 44.17
N SER A 280 -21.83 44.57 44.94
CA SER A 280 -21.99 44.12 46.33
C SER A 280 -22.08 45.24 47.36
N ARG A 281 -22.03 46.50 46.92
CA ARG A 281 -22.06 47.70 47.76
C ARG A 281 -23.41 48.40 47.61
#